data_AF-A0A915LG51-F1
#
_entry.id   AF-A0A915LG51-F1
#
_cell.length_a   1.000
_cell.length_b   1.000
_cell.length_c   1.000
_cell.angle_alpha   90.00
_cell.angle_beta   90.00
_cell.angle_gamma   90.00
#
_symmetry.space_group_name_H-M   'P 1'
#
loop_
_entity.id
_entity.type
_entity.pdbx_description
1 polymer ?
#
loop_
_entity_poly.entity_id
_entity_poly.type
_entity_poly.pdbx_seq_one_letter_code
_entity_poly.pdbx_strand_id
1 'polypeptide(L)'
;MDPEEAAKEEAAKRDHRKIGKDQELFVMTPNIYNVKLWEQSGHWHHYADNMFKFEIEKEQYGLKPMNCPGHVLMFDHKPRSYNELPIRYADFGVLHRNEMSGALGGLTRLRRFQQDDAHIFCRSDQLADEITACLDFLNFVYVDVFGFSFKLFLSTRPEDSYLGDISSWELAEKELSGALESSGHDWELNAGDGAFYGPKIDIQIRDALGRYWQCATIQLDFQQPQRFDLHYFDENKERHRPVMIHRAILGSVERMIAILAENFAGKWPFWLSPRQAKIICVHPNIVDYATQVKEKIFNSGFEIEFDEDCPDTLNKRIRNAQLEQFNFILVVGKREKENGTVNVRTRDNQVRGEMKVEDLIKKFAKFRDTATQEFLVVADIASGGYGAVYKVRGSKGGVFALKLEKRAPKRDHYKLQMEVRVLQAAAKAKPEERQHLPTLIDHSEPHSSSSSMFIVMTLLGKSLGDIKRAYRKRIFSPNTAYYCAIQSIDAIKEMHDLGFLHRDIKPANFVIGAPGTKDSNTVYVVDYGIARKILDAKGSMLTPRRKESEFCEVITYLNGLHYVDKIDYHWIREMVRRVAKRRNCNLREPYDWQKKNTHSRTMSR
;
A
#
# COMPACT_ATOMS: atom_id res chain seq x y z
N MET A 1 -5.11 7.38 34.04
CA MET A 1 -3.67 7.36 33.76
C MET A 1 -3.10 8.61 34.40
N ASP A 2 -2.14 8.48 35.30
CA ASP A 2 -1.49 9.62 35.94
C ASP A 2 -0.78 10.46 34.84
N PRO A 3 -1.03 11.77 34.72
CA PRO A 3 -0.41 12.63 33.72
C PRO A 3 1.12 12.54 33.71
N GLU A 4 1.72 12.29 34.87
CA GLU A 4 3.18 12.16 35.00
C GLU A 4 3.68 10.83 34.42
N GLU A 5 2.90 9.77 34.54
CA GLU A 5 3.17 8.44 33.97
C GLU A 5 2.99 8.44 32.45
N ALA A 6 1.95 9.10 31.96
CA ALA A 6 1.72 9.31 30.53
C ALA A 6 2.84 10.15 29.89
N ALA A 7 3.29 11.21 30.57
CA ALA A 7 4.43 12.02 30.12
C ALA A 7 5.75 11.24 30.12
N LYS A 8 5.97 10.36 31.11
CA LYS A 8 7.14 9.48 31.17
C LYS A 8 7.11 8.39 30.10
N GLU A 9 5.95 7.82 29.79
CA GLU A 9 5.79 6.84 28.72
C GLU A 9 5.96 7.47 27.33
N GLU A 10 5.42 8.68 27.13
CA GLU A 10 5.62 9.51 25.94
C GLU A 10 7.09 9.91 25.77
N ALA A 11 7.77 10.29 26.85
CA ALA A 11 9.20 10.60 26.86
C ALA A 11 10.07 9.36 26.63
N ALA A 12 9.68 8.19 27.15
CA ALA A 12 10.39 6.92 26.92
C ALA A 12 10.26 6.42 25.47
N LYS A 13 9.16 6.74 24.77
CA LYS A 13 9.02 6.56 23.32
C LYS A 13 9.91 7.52 22.52
N ARG A 14 10.33 8.64 23.14
CA ARG A 14 11.18 9.68 22.55
C ARG A 14 12.65 9.54 23.01
N ASP A 15 13.31 8.43 22.68
CA ASP A 15 14.76 8.31 22.93
C ASP A 15 15.53 9.30 22.04
N HIS A 16 15.88 10.47 22.59
CA HIS A 16 16.64 11.53 21.92
C HIS A 16 17.99 11.11 21.34
N ARG A 17 18.49 9.91 21.67
CA ARG A 17 19.73 9.33 21.10
C ARG A 17 19.48 8.57 19.79
N LYS A 18 18.25 8.09 19.57
CA LYS A 18 17.78 7.49 18.30
C LYS A 18 17.11 8.53 17.41
N ILE A 19 16.46 9.51 18.01
CA ILE A 19 15.86 10.67 17.34
C ILE A 19 16.98 11.62 16.88
N GLY A 20 17.09 11.82 15.58
CA GLY A 20 18.16 12.56 14.89
C GLY A 20 18.96 11.66 13.97
N LYS A 21 19.32 10.45 14.44
CA LYS A 21 20.15 9.48 13.70
C LYS A 21 19.33 8.41 12.96
N ASP A 22 18.29 7.86 13.60
CA ASP A 22 17.37 6.86 13.02
C ASP A 22 15.95 7.41 12.78
N GLN A 23 15.61 8.55 13.39
CA GLN A 23 14.28 9.20 13.31
C GLN A 23 14.41 10.73 13.19
N GLU A 24 13.34 11.42 12.80
CA GLU A 24 13.34 12.88 12.65
C GLU A 24 13.28 13.61 14.00
N LEU A 25 14.09 14.66 14.18
CA LEU A 25 13.99 15.58 15.31
C LEU A 25 12.90 16.61 15.02
N PHE A 26 11.77 16.50 15.71
CA PHE A 26 10.74 17.53 15.66
C PHE A 26 11.21 18.80 16.37
N VAL A 27 11.27 19.90 15.63
CA VAL A 27 11.71 21.21 16.11
C VAL A 27 10.60 22.25 15.90
N MET A 28 10.72 23.37 16.59
CA MET A 28 9.86 24.52 16.40
C MET A 28 10.72 25.76 16.33
N THR A 29 10.63 26.48 15.22
CA THR A 29 11.40 27.71 14.98
C THR A 29 10.50 28.94 15.02
N PRO A 30 11.02 30.14 15.38
CA PRO A 30 10.25 31.38 15.36
C PRO A 30 9.52 31.63 14.04
N ASN A 31 8.39 32.36 14.09
CA ASN A 31 7.63 32.74 12.89
C ASN A 31 8.11 34.06 12.27
N ILE A 32 8.89 34.84 13.01
CA ILE A 32 9.33 36.19 12.64
C ILE A 32 10.85 36.21 12.68
N TYR A 33 11.46 36.74 11.62
CA TYR A 33 12.90 36.94 11.53
C TYR A 33 13.23 38.32 10.98
N ASN A 34 14.39 38.83 11.38
CA ASN A 34 14.97 40.03 10.77
C ASN A 34 15.30 39.75 9.29
N VAL A 35 15.07 40.72 8.42
CA VAL A 35 15.28 40.60 6.98
C VAL A 35 16.71 40.20 6.60
N LYS A 36 17.70 40.56 7.40
CA LYS A 36 19.11 40.18 7.22
C LYS A 36 19.31 38.66 7.06
N LEU A 37 18.48 37.84 7.72
CA LEU A 37 18.54 36.38 7.57
C LEU A 37 18.11 35.92 6.16
N TRP A 38 17.09 36.57 5.59
CA TRP A 38 16.60 36.28 4.25
C TRP A 38 17.57 36.77 3.17
N GLU A 39 18.28 37.87 3.43
CA GLU A 39 19.36 38.38 2.57
C GLU A 39 20.54 37.41 2.55
N GLN A 40 21.02 36.98 3.73
CA GLN A 40 22.11 36.01 3.85
C GLN A 40 21.79 34.70 3.12
N SER A 41 20.58 34.17 3.36
CA SER A 41 20.10 32.94 2.70
C SER A 41 19.83 33.10 1.19
N GLY A 42 19.83 34.32 0.66
CA GLY A 42 19.51 34.59 -0.75
C GLY A 42 18.02 34.59 -1.09
N HIS A 43 17.16 34.17 -0.16
CA HIS A 43 15.70 34.17 -0.35
C HIS A 43 15.15 35.56 -0.59
N TRP A 44 15.76 36.61 -0.03
CA TRP A 44 15.31 37.98 -0.23
C TRP A 44 15.24 38.36 -1.72
N HIS A 45 16.24 37.97 -2.52
CA HIS A 45 16.29 38.33 -3.94
C HIS A 45 15.21 37.66 -4.79
N HIS A 46 14.68 36.53 -4.34
CA HIS A 46 13.71 35.73 -5.10
C HIS A 46 12.29 35.74 -4.51
N TYR A 47 12.14 35.97 -3.20
CA TYR A 47 10.88 35.84 -2.48
C TYR A 47 10.41 37.12 -1.78
N ALA A 48 11.18 38.21 -1.76
CA ALA A 48 10.82 39.43 -1.01
C ALA A 48 9.43 39.98 -1.35
N ASP A 49 8.99 39.90 -2.60
CA ASP A 49 7.66 40.38 -3.02
C ASP A 49 6.52 39.50 -2.48
N ASN A 50 6.80 38.22 -2.29
CA ASN A 50 5.85 37.22 -1.77
C ASN A 50 5.95 37.06 -0.24
N MET A 51 6.62 37.96 0.47
CA MET A 51 6.76 37.94 1.92
C MET A 51 5.90 39.02 2.59
N PHE A 52 5.32 38.68 3.75
CA PHE A 52 4.76 39.68 4.66
C PHE A 52 5.89 40.35 5.42
N LYS A 53 6.00 41.67 5.28
CA LYS A 53 7.08 42.50 5.82
C LYS A 53 6.49 43.56 6.73
N PHE A 54 7.16 43.87 7.83
CA PHE A 54 6.78 44.91 8.77
C PHE A 54 8.00 45.48 9.48
N GLU A 55 7.89 46.69 10.00
CA GLU A 55 8.99 47.39 10.65
C GLU A 55 8.83 47.30 12.18
N ILE A 56 9.92 46.98 12.89
CA ILE A 56 10.01 47.04 14.34
C ILE A 56 11.28 47.81 14.68
N GLU A 57 11.16 48.89 15.45
CA GLU A 57 12.32 49.66 15.96
C GLU A 57 13.33 50.06 14.86
N LYS A 58 12.84 50.49 13.69
CA LYS A 58 13.64 50.87 12.49
C LYS A 58 14.35 49.72 11.78
N GLU A 59 14.10 48.48 12.19
CA GLU A 59 14.55 47.29 11.47
C GLU A 59 13.38 46.62 10.75
N GLN A 60 13.66 46.05 9.58
CA GLN A 60 12.66 45.28 8.84
C GLN A 60 12.65 43.82 9.29
N TYR A 61 11.45 43.34 9.56
CA TYR A 61 11.14 41.96 9.89
C TYR A 61 10.17 41.37 8.87
N GLY A 62 10.19 40.05 8.75
CA GLY A 62 9.25 39.33 7.91
C GLY A 62 8.74 38.06 8.57
N LEU A 63 7.50 37.69 8.24
CA LEU A 63 6.99 36.35 8.54
C LEU A 63 7.73 35.34 7.65
N LYS A 64 8.11 34.20 8.23
CA LYS A 64 8.82 33.15 7.49
C LYS A 64 7.98 32.60 6.32
N PRO A 65 8.49 32.61 5.07
CA PRO A 65 7.84 31.93 3.93
C PRO A 65 8.24 30.45 3.81
N MET A 66 9.25 30.02 4.57
CA MET A 66 9.81 28.67 4.64
C MET A 66 10.66 28.49 5.91
N ASN A 67 10.90 27.25 6.33
CA ASN A 67 11.61 26.96 7.58
C ASN A 67 13.14 26.88 7.42
N CYS A 68 13.66 26.74 6.19
CA CYS A 68 15.06 26.41 5.94
C CYS A 68 16.09 27.29 6.67
N PRO A 69 15.99 28.64 6.74
CA PRO A 69 17.04 29.43 7.38
C PRO A 69 17.03 29.27 8.90
N GLY A 70 15.86 29.03 9.51
CA GLY A 70 15.77 28.71 10.94
C GLY A 70 16.49 27.39 11.27
N HIS A 71 16.32 26.37 10.43
CA HIS A 71 16.96 25.07 10.61
C HIS A 71 18.48 25.14 10.40
N VAL A 72 18.92 25.99 9.48
CA VAL A 72 20.34 26.29 9.26
C VAL A 72 20.97 26.92 10.50
N LEU A 73 20.32 27.92 11.11
CA LEU A 73 20.80 28.51 12.37
C LEU A 73 20.86 27.47 13.51
N MET A 74 19.90 26.54 13.56
CA MET A 74 19.93 25.45 14.54
C MET A 74 21.08 24.48 14.31
N PHE A 75 21.40 24.17 13.05
CA PHE A 75 22.58 23.36 12.72
C PHE A 75 23.85 24.06 13.19
N ASP A 76 24.00 25.35 12.86
CA ASP A 76 25.19 26.16 13.15
C ASP A 76 25.40 26.47 14.64
N HIS A 77 24.36 26.36 15.46
CA HIS A 77 24.40 26.70 16.89
C HIS A 77 25.54 26.02 17.69
N LYS A 78 26.02 24.84 17.24
CA LYS A 78 27.17 24.17 17.87
C LYS A 78 28.04 23.47 16.81
N PRO A 79 29.36 23.29 17.09
CA PRO A 79 30.23 22.46 16.25
C PRO A 79 29.67 21.05 16.07
N ARG A 80 29.78 20.50 14.85
CA ARG A 80 29.23 19.19 14.47
C ARG A 80 30.33 18.20 14.16
N SER A 81 30.20 16.97 14.65
CA SER A 81 31.08 15.85 14.26
C SER A 81 30.44 15.02 13.14
N TYR A 82 31.27 14.45 12.26
CA TYR A 82 30.82 13.55 11.19
C TYR A 82 29.98 12.37 11.70
N ASN A 83 30.19 11.93 12.95
CA ASN A 83 29.44 10.87 13.62
C ASN A 83 28.01 11.24 14.02
N GLU A 84 27.71 12.53 14.11
CA GLU A 84 26.35 13.02 14.37
C GLU A 84 25.49 13.05 13.09
N LEU A 85 26.12 12.98 11.90
CA LEU A 85 25.42 13.01 10.62
C LEU A 85 24.96 11.60 10.18
N PRO A 86 23.76 11.47 9.60
CA PRO A 86 22.86 12.55 9.18
C PRO A 86 22.03 13.13 10.33
N ILE A 87 21.76 14.44 10.30
CA ILE A 87 20.85 15.13 11.22
C ILE A 87 19.59 15.53 10.46
N ARG A 88 18.41 15.12 10.95
CA ARG A 88 17.12 15.38 10.30
C ARG A 88 16.24 16.27 11.17
N TYR A 89 16.01 17.53 10.79
CA TYR A 89 15.09 18.43 11.49
C TYR A 89 13.75 18.47 10.76
N ALA A 90 12.66 18.09 11.44
CA ALA A 90 11.29 18.19 10.94
C ALA A 90 10.52 19.30 11.67
N ASP A 91 9.78 20.14 10.96
CA ASP A 91 9.05 21.28 11.51
C ASP A 91 7.69 21.42 10.80
N PHE A 92 6.61 21.29 11.57
CA PHE A 92 5.24 21.58 11.14
C PHE A 92 4.85 23.06 11.36
N GLY A 93 5.86 23.93 11.40
CA GLY A 93 5.77 25.34 11.68
C GLY A 93 4.88 26.09 10.69
N VAL A 94 4.28 27.18 11.18
CA VAL A 94 3.37 28.00 10.38
C VAL A 94 4.17 28.85 9.41
N LEU A 95 3.85 28.74 8.12
CA LEU A 95 4.45 29.50 7.04
C LEU A 95 3.48 30.54 6.48
N HIS A 96 4.03 31.65 5.98
CA HIS A 96 3.25 32.72 5.39
C HIS A 96 3.82 33.17 4.05
N ARG A 97 2.97 33.20 3.02
CA ARG A 97 3.30 33.73 1.69
C ARG A 97 2.24 34.75 1.27
N ASN A 98 2.68 35.94 0.85
CA ASN A 98 1.81 37.02 0.42
C ASN A 98 1.33 36.81 -1.02
N GLU A 99 0.60 35.71 -1.23
CA GLU A 99 0.02 35.35 -2.52
C GLU A 99 -0.96 36.44 -3.00
N MET A 100 -0.98 36.67 -4.31
CA MET A 100 -1.93 37.59 -4.96
C MET A 100 -3.36 37.17 -4.64
N SER A 101 -4.22 38.14 -4.31
CA SER A 101 -5.61 37.87 -3.89
C SER A 101 -6.40 37.06 -4.91
N GLY A 102 -6.19 37.31 -6.21
CA GLY A 102 -6.85 36.58 -7.30
C GLY A 102 -6.39 35.13 -7.49
N ALA A 103 -5.29 34.72 -6.86
CA ALA A 103 -4.78 33.35 -6.93
C ALA A 103 -5.22 32.48 -5.74
N LEU A 104 -5.88 33.05 -4.73
CA LEU A 104 -6.35 32.32 -3.56
C LEU A 104 -7.50 31.38 -3.93
N GLY A 105 -7.50 30.17 -3.36
CA GLY A 105 -8.49 29.15 -3.71
C GLY A 105 -8.66 28.09 -2.64
N GLY A 106 -9.79 28.15 -1.91
CA GLY A 106 -10.17 27.18 -0.88
C GLY A 106 -9.00 26.83 0.05
N LEU A 107 -8.75 25.53 0.25
CA LEU A 107 -7.58 25.02 0.98
C LEU A 107 -6.37 24.71 0.07
N THR A 108 -6.50 24.87 -1.26
CA THR A 108 -5.45 24.52 -2.22
C THR A 108 -4.36 25.58 -2.36
N ARG A 109 -4.72 26.86 -2.17
CA ARG A 109 -3.80 28.00 -2.23
C ARG A 109 -4.18 29.07 -1.20
N LEU A 110 -3.30 29.26 -0.22
CA LEU A 110 -3.52 30.03 1.00
C LEU A 110 -2.33 30.95 1.28
N ARG A 111 -2.55 31.99 2.09
CA ARG A 111 -1.49 32.86 2.60
C ARG A 111 -0.80 32.34 3.85
N ARG A 112 -1.51 31.54 4.65
CA ARG A 112 -1.01 30.87 5.85
C ARG A 112 -1.22 29.38 5.68
N PHE A 113 -0.18 28.60 5.88
CA PHE A 113 -0.23 27.14 5.74
C PHE A 113 0.80 26.47 6.64
N GLN A 114 0.63 25.17 6.88
CA GLN A 114 1.61 24.33 7.58
C GLN A 114 2.08 23.24 6.62
N GLN A 115 3.38 22.97 6.61
CA GLN A 115 4.00 21.96 5.77
C GLN A 115 4.70 20.94 6.66
N ASP A 116 4.75 19.68 6.24
CA ASP A 116 5.53 18.62 6.89
C ASP A 116 7.02 18.74 6.53
N ASP A 117 7.56 19.94 6.74
CA ASP A 117 8.84 20.35 6.21
C ASP A 117 9.99 19.69 6.98
N ALA A 118 10.94 19.09 6.27
CA ALA A 118 12.11 18.50 6.86
C ALA A 118 13.39 18.93 6.13
N HIS A 119 14.45 19.14 6.91
CA HIS A 119 15.77 19.50 6.43
C HIS A 119 16.79 18.50 6.97
N ILE A 120 17.40 17.74 6.07
CA ILE A 120 18.39 16.71 6.40
C ILE A 120 19.78 17.23 6.06
N PHE A 121 20.65 17.31 7.06
CA PHE A 121 22.06 17.62 6.89
C PHE A 121 22.82 16.31 6.89
N CYS A 122 23.47 15.99 5.78
CA CYS A 122 24.19 14.72 5.61
C CYS A 122 25.57 14.96 4.99
N ARG A 123 26.42 13.94 5.06
CA ARG A 123 27.67 13.92 4.29
C ARG A 123 27.40 13.49 2.85
N SER A 124 28.28 13.86 1.94
CA SER A 124 28.16 13.50 0.52
C SER A 124 28.08 11.99 0.29
N ASP A 125 28.77 11.17 1.11
CA ASP A 125 28.73 9.71 1.04
C ASP A 125 27.40 9.09 1.52
N GLN A 126 26.58 9.85 2.25
CA GLN A 126 25.29 9.40 2.79
C GLN A 126 24.11 9.81 1.91
N LEU A 127 24.34 10.63 0.88
CA LEU A 127 23.30 11.31 0.13
C LEU A 127 22.33 10.33 -0.57
N ALA A 128 22.86 9.32 -1.25
CA ALA A 128 22.06 8.33 -1.96
C ALA A 128 21.14 7.53 -1.02
N ASP A 129 21.65 7.16 0.16
CA ASP A 129 20.88 6.43 1.17
C ASP A 129 19.74 7.30 1.73
N GLU A 130 19.99 8.59 1.98
CA GLU A 130 18.97 9.53 2.47
C GLU A 130 17.87 9.80 1.44
N ILE A 131 18.22 9.95 0.16
CA ILE A 131 17.22 10.11 -0.92
C ILE A 131 16.37 8.84 -1.03
N THR A 132 17.00 7.66 -0.99
CA THR A 132 16.29 6.38 -1.04
C THR A 132 15.32 6.23 0.13
N ALA A 133 15.77 6.55 1.35
CA ALA A 133 14.92 6.55 2.53
C ALA A 133 13.73 7.52 2.41
N CYS A 134 13.94 8.70 1.81
CA CYS A 134 12.85 9.65 1.53
C CYS A 134 11.83 9.09 0.53
N LEU A 135 12.28 8.41 -0.53
CA LEU A 135 11.41 7.77 -1.52
C LEU A 135 10.64 6.58 -0.93
N ASP A 136 11.27 5.77 -0.07
CA ASP A 136 10.61 4.68 0.65
C ASP A 136 9.53 5.19 1.60
N PHE A 137 9.83 6.27 2.33
CA PHE A 137 8.85 6.91 3.20
C PHE A 137 7.68 7.51 2.40
N LEU A 138 7.97 8.14 1.26
CA LEU A 138 6.95 8.64 0.34
C LEU A 138 6.05 7.51 -0.17
N ASN A 139 6.62 6.37 -0.57
CA ASN A 139 5.87 5.18 -0.97
C ASN A 139 4.93 4.71 0.12
N PHE A 140 5.42 4.59 1.35
CA PHE A 140 4.61 4.18 2.49
C PHE A 140 3.42 5.13 2.71
N VAL A 141 3.66 6.44 2.75
CA VAL A 141 2.61 7.43 3.01
C VAL A 141 1.59 7.47 1.86
N TYR A 142 2.05 7.57 0.61
CA TYR A 142 1.13 7.73 -0.52
C TYR A 142 0.42 6.43 -0.89
N VAL A 143 1.14 5.32 -0.98
CA VAL A 143 0.59 4.05 -1.48
C VAL A 143 -0.05 3.25 -0.36
N ASP A 144 0.66 3.05 0.75
CA ASP A 144 0.20 2.12 1.79
C ASP A 144 -0.82 2.76 2.75
N VAL A 145 -0.66 4.06 3.05
CA VAL A 145 -1.58 4.79 3.95
C VAL A 145 -2.75 5.42 3.19
N PHE A 146 -2.49 6.23 2.17
CA PHE A 146 -3.54 6.97 1.44
C PHE A 146 -4.12 6.24 0.23
N GLY A 147 -3.40 5.27 -0.36
CA GLY A 147 -3.84 4.55 -1.55
C GLY A 147 -3.75 5.35 -2.86
N PHE A 148 -2.88 6.37 -2.92
CA PHE A 148 -2.61 7.15 -4.12
C PHE A 148 -1.59 6.46 -5.05
N SER A 149 -1.74 6.72 -6.35
CA SER A 149 -0.66 6.54 -7.33
C SER A 149 0.04 7.88 -7.56
N PHE A 150 1.36 7.85 -7.77
CA PHE A 150 2.14 9.05 -8.03
C PHE A 150 3.08 8.89 -9.22
N LYS A 151 3.55 10.02 -9.75
CA LYS A 151 4.62 10.14 -10.74
C LYS A 151 5.76 10.96 -10.18
N LEU A 152 6.98 10.60 -10.56
CA LEU A 152 8.21 11.31 -10.19
C LEU A 152 8.70 12.15 -11.38
N PHE A 153 9.10 13.38 -11.10
CA PHE A 153 9.70 14.28 -12.08
C PHE A 153 11.04 14.78 -11.57
N LEU A 154 12.11 14.64 -12.37
CA LEU A 154 13.39 15.26 -12.08
C LEU A 154 13.44 16.65 -12.69
N SER A 155 13.43 17.67 -11.84
CA SER A 155 13.46 19.08 -12.24
C SER A 155 14.88 19.63 -12.14
N THR A 156 15.49 19.93 -13.29
CA THR A 156 16.90 20.32 -13.43
C THR A 156 17.11 21.83 -13.43
N ARG A 157 18.37 22.27 -13.48
CA ARG A 157 18.79 23.68 -13.38
C ARG A 157 18.00 24.62 -14.31
N PRO A 158 17.41 25.71 -13.79
CA PRO A 158 16.82 26.78 -14.59
C PRO A 158 17.84 27.47 -15.52
N GLU A 159 17.37 28.06 -16.61
CA GLU A 159 18.25 28.76 -17.57
C GLU A 159 18.82 30.07 -16.99
N ASP A 160 17.97 30.90 -16.35
CA ASP A 160 18.31 32.30 -16.01
C ASP A 160 18.34 32.63 -14.50
N SER A 161 17.91 31.72 -13.63
CA SER A 161 17.58 32.04 -12.22
C SER A 161 18.14 31.02 -11.21
N TYR A 162 19.39 30.60 -11.39
CA TYR A 162 20.08 29.69 -10.46
C TYR A 162 21.24 30.35 -9.70
N LEU A 163 21.52 29.83 -8.51
CA LEU A 163 22.66 30.17 -7.66
C LEU A 163 23.71 29.06 -7.70
N GLY A 164 24.98 29.44 -7.55
CA GLY A 164 26.09 28.49 -7.47
C GLY A 164 26.81 28.22 -8.79
N ASP A 165 27.83 27.38 -8.73
CA ASP A 165 28.62 26.97 -9.88
C ASP A 165 27.99 25.81 -10.66
N ILE A 166 28.26 25.76 -11.96
CA ILE A 166 27.74 24.74 -12.87
C ILE A 166 28.14 23.33 -12.44
N SER A 167 29.36 23.14 -11.91
CA SER A 167 29.84 21.83 -11.49
C SER A 167 29.07 21.26 -10.30
N SER A 168 28.72 22.08 -9.31
CA SER A 168 27.87 21.68 -8.18
C SER A 168 26.48 21.23 -8.65
N TRP A 169 25.91 21.91 -9.66
CA TRP A 169 24.64 21.54 -10.26
C TRP A 169 24.70 20.22 -11.01
N GLU A 170 25.72 20.01 -11.84
CA GLU A 170 25.92 18.76 -12.58
C GLU A 170 26.09 17.57 -11.62
N LEU A 171 26.80 17.77 -10.50
CA LEU A 171 26.90 16.76 -9.45
C LEU A 171 25.53 16.48 -8.81
N ALA A 172 24.80 17.52 -8.40
CA ALA A 172 23.49 17.38 -7.77
C ALA A 172 22.46 16.65 -8.66
N GLU A 173 22.43 16.97 -9.95
CA GLU A 173 21.54 16.33 -10.93
C GLU A 173 21.92 14.87 -11.16
N LYS A 174 23.23 14.57 -11.20
CA LYS A 174 23.73 13.20 -11.33
C LYS A 174 23.38 12.35 -10.11
N GLU A 175 23.52 12.89 -8.90
CA GLU A 175 23.17 12.17 -7.67
C GLU A 175 21.66 11.88 -7.59
N LEU A 176 20.79 12.86 -7.91
CA LEU A 176 19.34 12.64 -7.93
C LEU A 176 18.90 11.66 -9.00
N SER A 177 19.45 11.76 -10.22
CA SER A 177 19.14 10.81 -11.29
C SER A 177 19.59 9.39 -10.95
N GLY A 178 20.79 9.22 -10.38
CA GLY A 178 21.27 7.91 -9.92
C GLY A 178 20.41 7.30 -8.81
N ALA A 179 19.93 8.12 -7.86
CA ALA A 179 19.00 7.67 -6.82
C ALA A 179 17.63 7.27 -7.40
N LEU A 180 17.10 8.04 -8.36
CA LEU A 180 15.85 7.71 -9.06
C LEU A 180 15.97 6.40 -9.86
N GLU A 181 17.06 6.20 -10.60
CA GLU A 181 17.32 4.94 -11.33
C GLU A 181 17.41 3.74 -10.39
N SER A 182 18.08 3.90 -9.25
CA SER A 182 18.24 2.84 -8.25
C SER A 182 16.94 2.49 -7.54
N SER A 183 16.03 3.45 -7.40
CA SER A 183 14.71 3.26 -6.76
C SER A 183 13.80 2.31 -7.53
N GLY A 184 14.03 2.11 -8.83
CA GLY A 184 13.19 1.27 -9.70
C GLY A 184 11.81 1.85 -10.02
N HIS A 185 11.57 3.13 -9.71
CA HIS A 185 10.36 3.86 -10.09
C HIS A 185 10.51 4.51 -11.47
N ASP A 186 9.41 4.54 -12.23
CA ASP A 186 9.34 5.33 -13.45
C ASP A 186 9.36 6.83 -13.12
N TRP A 187 10.22 7.59 -13.80
CA TRP A 187 10.35 9.04 -13.64
C TRP A 187 10.47 9.74 -15.00
N GLU A 188 10.07 11.01 -15.04
CA GLU A 188 10.12 11.86 -16.22
C GLU A 188 11.04 13.07 -15.98
N LEU A 189 11.73 13.57 -17.01
CA LEU A 189 12.58 14.76 -16.89
C LEU A 189 11.75 16.03 -17.12
N ASN A 190 11.87 17.00 -16.22
CA ASN A 190 11.27 18.33 -16.35
C ASN A 190 12.37 19.39 -16.43
N ALA A 191 12.92 19.59 -17.63
CA ALA A 191 14.10 20.42 -17.82
C ALA A 191 13.83 21.89 -17.44
N GLY A 192 14.69 22.46 -16.60
CA GLY A 192 14.65 23.88 -16.25
C GLY A 192 13.71 24.28 -15.10
N ASP A 193 12.99 23.34 -14.49
CA ASP A 193 12.00 23.61 -13.43
C ASP A 193 12.54 23.42 -12.00
N GLY A 194 13.85 23.25 -11.84
CA GLY A 194 14.52 23.19 -10.53
C GLY A 194 14.35 24.50 -9.75
N ALA A 195 14.51 24.48 -8.41
CA ALA A 195 14.49 25.76 -7.68
C ALA A 195 15.84 26.46 -7.77
N PHE A 196 15.89 27.74 -7.42
CA PHE A 196 17.07 28.59 -7.62
C PHE A 196 18.34 28.11 -6.89
N TYR A 197 18.24 27.24 -5.87
CA TYR A 197 19.38 26.73 -5.09
C TYR A 197 19.74 25.26 -5.34
N GLY A 198 18.99 24.55 -6.18
CA GLY A 198 19.35 23.17 -6.55
C GLY A 198 18.22 22.37 -7.21
N PRO A 199 18.56 21.20 -7.79
CA PRO A 199 17.60 20.33 -8.48
C PRO A 199 16.67 19.64 -7.47
N LYS A 200 15.49 19.23 -7.95
CA LYS A 200 14.46 18.61 -7.11
C LYS A 200 13.76 17.47 -7.81
N ILE A 201 13.29 16.52 -7.02
CA ILE A 201 12.34 15.49 -7.40
C ILE A 201 10.96 16.03 -7.02
N ASP A 202 10.15 16.35 -8.01
CA ASP A 202 8.77 16.74 -7.83
C ASP A 202 7.86 15.51 -7.92
N ILE A 203 6.98 15.36 -6.94
CA ILE A 203 6.07 14.22 -6.89
C ILE A 203 4.65 14.69 -7.11
N GLN A 204 4.02 14.14 -8.14
CA GLN A 204 2.64 14.43 -8.48
C GLN A 204 1.74 13.24 -8.14
N ILE A 205 0.73 13.46 -7.30
CA ILE A 205 -0.30 12.48 -6.99
C ILE A 205 -1.48 12.60 -7.95
N ARG A 206 -2.09 11.46 -8.28
CA ARG A 206 -3.33 11.41 -9.06
C ARG A 206 -4.53 11.26 -8.15
N ASP A 207 -5.48 12.19 -8.23
CA ASP A 207 -6.73 12.10 -7.48
C ASP A 207 -7.77 11.17 -8.15
N ALA A 208 -8.89 10.89 -7.46
CA ALA A 208 -9.99 10.08 -7.98
C ALA A 208 -10.66 10.64 -9.25
N LEU A 209 -10.49 11.94 -9.55
CA LEU A 209 -10.99 12.59 -10.77
C LEU A 209 -9.96 12.54 -11.92
N GLY A 210 -8.78 12.00 -11.66
CA GLY A 210 -7.70 11.85 -12.63
C GLY A 210 -6.85 13.11 -12.84
N ARG A 211 -6.98 14.13 -11.98
CA ARG A 211 -6.10 15.30 -12.00
C ARG A 211 -4.80 14.99 -11.26
N TYR A 212 -3.73 15.67 -11.69
CA TYR A 212 -2.42 15.57 -11.03
C TYR A 212 -2.18 16.78 -10.15
N TRP A 213 -1.71 16.52 -8.94
CA TRP A 213 -1.38 17.53 -7.95
C TRP A 213 0.07 17.34 -7.48
N GLN A 214 0.89 18.38 -7.63
CA GLN A 214 2.23 18.39 -7.03
C GLN A 214 2.10 18.66 -5.53
N CYS A 215 2.55 17.70 -4.73
CA CYS A 215 2.42 17.73 -3.27
C CYS A 215 3.78 17.58 -2.60
N ALA A 216 4.41 16.42 -2.77
CA ALA A 216 5.73 16.17 -2.20
C ALA A 216 6.86 16.71 -3.08
N THR A 217 7.98 17.00 -2.42
CA THR A 217 9.23 17.38 -3.06
C THR A 217 10.40 16.85 -2.25
N ILE A 218 11.45 16.41 -2.95
CA ILE A 218 12.76 16.11 -2.38
C ILE A 218 13.76 16.96 -3.15
N GLN A 219 14.45 17.87 -2.48
CA GLN A 219 15.30 18.84 -3.13
C GLN A 219 16.69 18.86 -2.50
N LEU A 220 17.72 18.93 -3.35
CA LEU A 220 19.10 19.09 -2.90
C LEU A 220 19.49 20.56 -2.87
N ASP A 221 20.20 20.95 -1.83
CA ASP A 221 20.72 22.29 -1.63
C ASP A 221 22.18 22.25 -1.16
N PHE A 222 23.05 22.78 -2.01
CA PHE A 222 24.47 22.99 -1.74
C PHE A 222 24.78 24.47 -1.41
N GLN A 223 23.84 25.37 -1.67
CA GLN A 223 23.98 26.82 -1.57
C GLN A 223 23.77 27.32 -0.14
N GLN A 224 22.72 26.86 0.55
CA GLN A 224 22.45 27.25 1.94
C GLN A 224 23.63 26.88 2.86
N PRO A 225 24.18 25.65 2.83
CA PRO A 225 25.39 25.33 3.59
C PRO A 225 26.58 26.24 3.29
N GLN A 226 26.73 26.69 2.04
CA GLN A 226 27.82 27.60 1.66
C GLN A 226 27.60 29.03 2.15
N ARG A 227 26.39 29.57 2.00
CA ARG A 227 26.02 30.95 2.39
C ARG A 227 26.10 31.19 3.90
N PHE A 228 25.88 30.14 4.69
CA PHE A 228 25.98 30.19 6.14
C PHE A 228 27.30 29.62 6.68
N ASP A 229 28.24 29.26 5.81
CA ASP A 229 29.53 28.62 6.15
C ASP A 229 29.40 27.43 7.11
N LEU A 230 28.39 26.60 6.86
CA LEU A 230 28.13 25.42 7.67
C LEU A 230 29.26 24.40 7.49
N HIS A 231 29.67 23.80 8.60
CA HIS A 231 30.71 22.80 8.60
C HIS A 231 30.48 21.72 9.66
N TYR A 232 31.05 20.55 9.39
CA TYR A 232 31.26 19.48 10.35
C TYR A 232 32.74 19.07 10.33
N PHE A 233 33.17 18.38 11.38
CA PHE A 233 34.53 17.90 11.55
C PHE A 233 34.60 16.39 11.34
N ASP A 234 35.52 15.93 10.50
CA ASP A 234 35.81 14.51 10.29
C ASP A 234 36.71 13.91 11.40
N GLU A 235 37.15 12.67 11.20
CA GLU A 235 38.08 11.95 12.09
C GLU A 235 39.41 12.69 12.29
N ASN A 236 39.85 13.43 11.26
CA ASN A 236 41.11 14.18 11.24
C ASN A 236 40.94 15.62 11.75
N LYS A 237 39.73 16.01 12.19
CA LYS A 237 39.35 17.38 12.55
C LYS A 237 39.44 18.37 11.39
N GLU A 238 39.37 17.88 10.16
CA GLU A 238 39.25 18.72 8.98
C GLU A 238 37.81 19.22 8.84
N ARG A 239 37.66 20.46 8.36
CA ARG A 239 36.35 21.07 8.15
C ARG A 239 35.79 20.65 6.80
N HIS A 240 34.62 20.03 6.84
CA HIS A 240 33.86 19.62 5.66
C HIS A 240 32.49 20.28 5.67
N ARG A 241 31.93 20.54 4.49
CA ARG A 241 30.60 21.16 4.35
C ARG A 241 29.53 20.08 4.22
N PRO A 242 28.42 20.14 4.97
CA PRO A 242 27.31 19.20 4.80
C PRO A 242 26.53 19.51 3.51
N VAL A 243 25.83 18.50 3.01
CA VAL A 243 24.79 18.64 1.99
C VAL A 243 23.44 18.72 2.69
N MET A 244 22.55 19.60 2.21
CA MET A 244 21.23 19.80 2.77
C MET A 244 20.16 19.23 1.83
N ILE A 245 19.25 18.41 2.34
CA ILE A 245 18.10 17.89 1.62
C ILE A 245 16.84 18.51 2.22
N HIS A 246 16.05 19.18 1.39
CA HIS A 246 14.71 19.66 1.74
C HIS A 246 13.70 18.61 1.35
N ARG A 247 12.79 18.27 2.25
CA ARG A 247 11.80 17.22 2.01
C ARG A 247 10.47 17.58 2.61
N ALA A 248 9.42 17.55 1.79
CA ALA A 248 8.04 17.56 2.22
C ALA A 248 7.31 16.39 1.55
N ILE A 249 6.54 15.61 2.31
CA ILE A 249 5.82 14.43 1.82
C ILE A 249 4.33 14.73 1.66
N LEU A 250 3.70 15.41 2.60
CA LEU A 250 2.33 15.87 2.43
C LEU A 250 2.27 17.14 1.57
N GLY A 251 3.34 17.94 1.61
CA GLY A 251 3.29 19.32 1.16
C GLY A 251 2.53 20.14 2.20
N SER A 252 1.73 21.13 1.79
CA SER A 252 0.88 21.80 2.77
C SER A 252 -0.24 20.88 3.25
N VAL A 253 -0.40 20.80 4.57
CA VAL A 253 -1.44 19.98 5.22
C VAL A 253 -2.82 20.40 4.73
N GLU A 254 -3.05 21.70 4.56
CA GLU A 254 -4.31 22.23 4.05
C GLU A 254 -4.60 21.75 2.63
N ARG A 255 -3.61 21.77 1.73
CA ARG A 255 -3.78 21.29 0.35
C ARG A 255 -4.02 19.79 0.33
N MET A 256 -3.27 19.03 1.13
CA MET A 256 -3.46 17.59 1.25
C MET A 256 -4.88 17.24 1.74
N ILE A 257 -5.40 17.95 2.74
CA ILE A 257 -6.79 17.79 3.21
C ILE A 257 -7.78 18.08 2.08
N ALA A 258 -7.55 19.13 1.28
CA ALA A 258 -8.41 19.46 0.15
C ALA A 258 -8.45 18.29 -0.87
N ILE A 259 -7.28 17.77 -1.24
CA ILE A 259 -7.15 16.67 -2.21
C ILE A 259 -7.79 15.40 -1.65
N LEU A 260 -7.57 15.07 -0.38
CA LEU A 260 -8.19 13.91 0.26
C LEU A 260 -9.72 14.06 0.33
N ALA A 261 -10.23 15.25 0.64
CA ALA A 261 -11.66 15.51 0.71
C ALA A 261 -12.34 15.26 -0.64
N GLU A 262 -11.73 15.74 -1.73
CA GLU A 262 -12.19 15.50 -3.10
C GLU A 262 -12.03 14.03 -3.51
N ASN A 263 -10.89 13.41 -3.20
CA ASN A 263 -10.60 12.02 -3.51
C ASN A 263 -11.60 11.05 -2.87
N PHE A 264 -12.00 11.31 -1.62
CA PHE A 264 -13.00 10.52 -0.91
C PHE A 264 -14.44 11.02 -1.12
N ALA A 265 -14.65 12.13 -1.84
CA ALA A 265 -15.95 12.79 -1.97
C ALA A 265 -16.67 12.98 -0.61
N GLY A 266 -15.90 13.36 0.42
CA GLY A 266 -16.36 13.48 1.81
C GLY A 266 -16.65 12.16 2.55
N LYS A 267 -16.47 10.99 1.92
CA LYS A 267 -16.61 9.66 2.53
C LYS A 267 -15.31 9.17 3.16
N TRP A 268 -14.82 9.91 4.16
CA TRP A 268 -13.54 9.65 4.82
C TRP A 268 -13.37 8.19 5.28
N PRO A 269 -12.17 7.59 5.12
CA PRO A 269 -11.79 6.35 5.80
C PRO A 269 -12.00 6.46 7.31
N PHE A 270 -12.26 5.35 8.00
CA PHE A 270 -12.59 5.39 9.43
C PHE A 270 -11.51 6.06 10.29
N TRP A 271 -10.24 5.75 10.01
CA TRP A 271 -9.09 6.28 10.75
C TRP A 271 -8.87 7.79 10.56
N LEU A 272 -9.34 8.35 9.45
CA LEU A 272 -9.18 9.78 9.10
C LEU A 272 -10.46 10.59 9.34
N SER A 273 -11.60 9.92 9.54
CA SER A 273 -12.89 10.58 9.63
C SER A 273 -13.04 11.33 10.96
N PRO A 274 -13.42 12.62 10.94
CA PRO A 274 -13.83 13.33 12.16
C PRO A 274 -15.20 12.85 12.68
N ARG A 275 -15.92 12.04 11.90
CA ARG A 275 -17.28 11.55 12.17
C ARG A 275 -17.29 10.02 12.18
N GLN A 276 -16.55 9.43 13.13
CA GLN A 276 -16.38 7.98 13.17
C GLN A 276 -17.68 7.25 13.56
N ALA A 277 -18.36 7.69 14.61
CA ALA A 277 -19.63 7.09 15.02
C ALA A 277 -20.66 8.12 15.51
N LYS A 278 -21.96 7.82 15.31
CA LYS A 278 -23.08 8.59 15.88
C LYS A 278 -24.07 7.67 16.57
N ILE A 279 -24.43 7.97 17.80
CA ILE A 279 -25.44 7.23 18.57
C ILE A 279 -26.81 7.83 18.29
N ILE A 280 -27.78 6.96 18.07
CA ILE A 280 -29.19 7.31 17.91
C ILE A 280 -30.00 6.50 18.91
N CYS A 281 -30.58 7.21 19.87
CA CYS A 281 -31.42 6.63 20.91
C CYS A 281 -32.87 6.52 20.44
N VAL A 282 -33.50 5.35 20.61
CA VAL A 282 -34.89 5.11 20.17
C VAL A 282 -35.92 5.75 21.09
N HIS A 283 -35.64 5.81 22.40
CA HIS A 283 -36.55 6.37 23.41
C HIS A 283 -35.79 7.19 24.46
N PRO A 284 -36.38 8.27 25.00
CA PRO A 284 -35.75 9.09 26.04
C PRO A 284 -35.27 8.30 27.27
N ASN A 285 -35.98 7.23 27.66
CA ASN A 285 -35.63 6.41 28.83
C ASN A 285 -34.34 5.57 28.66
N ILE A 286 -33.69 5.64 27.49
CA ILE A 286 -32.45 4.92 27.16
C ILE A 286 -31.26 5.89 27.05
N VAL A 287 -31.47 7.19 27.26
CA VAL A 287 -30.44 8.23 27.20
C VAL A 287 -29.24 7.90 28.11
N ASP A 288 -29.46 7.49 29.36
CA ASP A 288 -28.35 7.13 30.27
C ASP A 288 -27.44 6.04 29.68
N TYR A 289 -28.02 5.06 28.99
CA TYR A 289 -27.25 4.00 28.34
C TYR A 289 -26.52 4.52 27.10
N ALA A 290 -27.16 5.37 26.30
CA ALA A 290 -26.52 6.02 25.16
C ALA A 290 -25.30 6.86 25.60
N THR A 291 -25.41 7.60 26.70
CA THR A 291 -24.32 8.39 27.30
C THR A 291 -23.20 7.48 27.80
N GLN A 292 -23.51 6.37 28.49
CA GLN A 292 -22.50 5.39 28.90
C GLN A 292 -21.76 4.78 27.71
N VAL A 293 -22.46 4.46 26.61
CA VAL A 293 -21.84 3.94 25.38
C VAL A 293 -20.94 4.99 24.74
N LYS A 294 -21.38 6.25 24.69
CA LYS A 294 -20.57 7.39 24.21
C LYS A 294 -19.27 7.49 24.99
N GLU A 295 -19.35 7.56 26.32
CA GLU A 295 -18.19 7.69 27.19
C GLU A 295 -17.22 6.51 27.04
N LYS A 296 -17.72 5.27 26.98
CA LYS A 296 -16.88 4.09 26.77
C LYS A 296 -16.09 4.17 25.46
N ILE A 297 -16.76 4.55 24.37
CA ILE A 297 -16.12 4.63 23.04
C ILE A 297 -15.16 5.83 22.98
N PHE A 298 -15.56 6.98 23.51
CA PHE A 298 -14.73 8.18 23.56
C PHE A 298 -13.46 7.99 24.40
N ASN A 299 -13.59 7.42 25.59
CA ASN A 299 -12.44 7.09 26.45
C ASN A 299 -11.52 6.02 25.86
N SER A 300 -11.99 5.28 24.84
CA SER A 300 -11.17 4.35 24.07
C SER A 300 -10.42 5.02 22.90
N GLY A 301 -10.55 6.34 22.74
CA GLY A 301 -9.85 7.14 21.74
C GLY A 301 -10.57 7.26 20.39
N PHE A 302 -11.90 7.12 20.35
CA PHE A 302 -12.70 7.25 19.12
C PHE A 302 -13.69 8.40 19.20
N GLU A 303 -13.86 9.11 18.09
CA GLU A 303 -14.82 10.20 17.97
C GLU A 303 -16.25 9.67 17.85
N ILE A 304 -17.10 10.09 18.78
CA ILE A 304 -18.49 9.65 18.82
C ILE A 304 -19.43 10.77 19.25
N GLU A 305 -20.45 10.99 18.41
CA GLU A 305 -21.48 11.98 18.67
C GLU A 305 -22.75 11.34 19.22
N PHE A 306 -23.39 12.03 20.15
CA PHE A 306 -24.72 11.72 20.63
C PHE A 306 -25.46 13.03 20.84
N ASP A 307 -26.58 13.19 20.14
CA ASP A 307 -27.49 14.33 20.27
C ASP A 307 -28.72 13.88 21.07
N GLU A 308 -28.75 14.31 22.33
CA GLU A 308 -29.76 13.91 23.33
C GLU A 308 -31.12 14.56 23.03
N ASP A 309 -31.11 15.84 22.65
CA ASP A 309 -32.31 16.69 22.52
C ASP A 309 -32.85 16.78 21.09
N CYS A 310 -32.41 15.89 20.20
CA CYS A 310 -32.81 15.92 18.80
C CYS A 310 -34.33 15.70 18.63
N PRO A 311 -35.10 16.69 18.15
CA PRO A 311 -36.56 16.57 18.01
C PRO A 311 -36.97 15.71 16.80
N ASP A 312 -36.01 15.30 15.97
CA ASP A 312 -36.24 14.55 14.75
C ASP A 312 -36.66 13.10 15.02
N THR A 313 -37.53 12.58 14.15
CA THR A 313 -37.90 11.15 14.19
C THR A 313 -36.67 10.25 14.00
N LEU A 314 -36.73 9.02 14.54
CA LEU A 314 -35.64 8.03 14.43
C LEU A 314 -35.10 7.89 13.00
N ASN A 315 -35.99 7.75 12.02
CA ASN A 315 -35.61 7.61 10.61
C ASN A 315 -34.95 8.87 10.06
N LYS A 316 -35.42 10.06 10.47
CA LYS A 316 -34.83 11.33 10.08
C LYS A 316 -33.43 11.49 10.69
N ARG A 317 -33.24 11.14 11.96
CA ARG A 317 -31.92 11.12 12.62
C ARG A 317 -30.94 10.18 11.92
N ILE A 318 -31.37 8.97 11.56
CA ILE A 318 -30.55 8.01 10.80
C ILE A 318 -30.17 8.59 9.44
N ARG A 319 -31.13 9.19 8.72
CA ARG A 319 -30.89 9.81 7.42
C ARG A 319 -29.93 10.99 7.52
N ASN A 320 -30.07 11.85 8.52
CA ASN A 320 -29.16 12.99 8.73
C ASN A 320 -27.73 12.50 8.99
N ALA A 321 -27.56 11.49 9.86
CA ALA A 321 -26.25 10.89 10.12
C ALA A 321 -25.61 10.27 8.85
N GLN A 322 -26.43 9.72 7.94
CA GLN A 322 -25.96 9.22 6.64
C GLN A 322 -25.51 10.36 5.71
N LEU A 323 -26.29 11.44 5.64
CA LEU A 323 -25.95 12.63 4.84
C LEU A 323 -24.68 13.30 5.37
N GLU A 324 -24.51 13.35 6.69
CA GLU A 324 -23.32 13.83 7.38
C GLU A 324 -22.08 12.90 7.22
N GLN A 325 -22.25 11.74 6.58
CA GLN A 325 -21.22 10.74 6.26
C GLN A 325 -20.56 10.03 7.46
N PHE A 326 -21.27 9.90 8.60
CA PHE A 326 -20.78 9.13 9.74
C PHE A 326 -20.44 7.69 9.35
N ASN A 327 -19.22 7.22 9.63
CA ASN A 327 -18.82 5.87 9.22
C ASN A 327 -19.76 4.79 9.80
N PHE A 328 -20.11 4.93 11.08
CA PHE A 328 -21.04 4.06 11.78
C PHE A 328 -22.16 4.83 12.49
N ILE A 329 -23.36 4.27 12.44
CA ILE A 329 -24.53 4.77 13.13
C ILE A 329 -24.97 3.68 14.11
N LEU A 330 -24.96 4.00 15.40
CA LEU A 330 -25.20 3.07 16.49
C LEU A 330 -26.60 3.33 17.04
N VAL A 331 -27.53 2.41 16.81
CA VAL A 331 -28.90 2.54 17.30
C VAL A 331 -29.03 1.80 18.63
N VAL A 332 -29.54 2.48 19.66
CA VAL A 332 -29.75 1.92 21.01
C VAL A 332 -31.21 1.99 21.42
N GLY A 333 -31.78 0.84 21.72
CA GLY A 333 -33.13 0.69 22.27
C GLY A 333 -33.12 -0.06 23.61
N LYS A 334 -34.31 -0.46 24.07
CA LYS A 334 -34.48 -1.19 25.33
C LYS A 334 -33.74 -2.52 25.34
N ARG A 335 -33.85 -3.28 24.24
CA ARG A 335 -33.18 -4.58 24.08
C ARG A 335 -31.67 -4.44 24.12
N GLU A 336 -31.13 -3.42 23.45
CA GLU A 336 -29.70 -3.15 23.42
C GLU A 336 -29.17 -2.72 24.81
N LYS A 337 -29.96 -1.96 25.57
CA LYS A 337 -29.65 -1.62 26.97
C LYS A 337 -29.59 -2.86 27.88
N GLU A 338 -30.56 -3.77 27.76
CA GLU A 338 -30.61 -5.00 28.56
C GLU A 338 -29.42 -5.93 28.29
N ASN A 339 -28.96 -5.98 27.04
CA ASN A 339 -27.87 -6.87 26.62
C ASN A 339 -26.47 -6.24 26.68
N GLY A 340 -26.36 -4.93 26.94
CA GLY A 340 -25.09 -4.20 26.84
C GLY A 340 -24.53 -4.15 25.41
N THR A 341 -25.42 -4.03 24.42
CA THR A 341 -25.10 -4.06 22.99
C THR A 341 -25.49 -2.76 22.28
N VAL A 342 -25.17 -2.67 20.99
CA VAL A 342 -25.62 -1.62 20.06
C VAL A 342 -25.99 -2.25 18.72
N ASN A 343 -26.98 -1.70 18.03
CA ASN A 343 -27.27 -2.08 16.65
C ASN A 343 -26.45 -1.23 15.70
N VAL A 344 -25.52 -1.85 14.97
CA VAL A 344 -24.56 -1.16 14.12
C VAL A 344 -25.09 -1.03 12.69
N ARG A 345 -25.07 0.19 12.16
CA ARG A 345 -25.36 0.50 10.75
C ARG A 345 -24.18 1.21 10.11
N THR A 346 -23.97 0.99 8.82
CA THR A 346 -22.98 1.75 8.03
C THR A 346 -23.59 2.99 7.39
N ARG A 347 -22.75 3.93 6.93
CA ARG A 347 -23.21 5.09 6.14
C ARG A 347 -24.00 4.74 4.88
N ASP A 348 -23.76 3.58 4.28
CA ASP A 348 -24.50 3.07 3.11
C ASP A 348 -25.81 2.34 3.51
N ASN A 349 -26.32 2.60 4.72
CA ASN A 349 -27.54 2.02 5.28
C ASN A 349 -27.53 0.50 5.43
N GLN A 350 -26.35 -0.14 5.46
CA GLN A 350 -26.28 -1.58 5.71
C GLN A 350 -26.35 -1.84 7.20
N VAL A 351 -27.35 -2.62 7.63
CA VAL A 351 -27.48 -3.08 9.01
C VAL A 351 -26.51 -4.24 9.22
N ARG A 352 -25.54 -4.05 10.12
CA ARG A 352 -24.57 -5.10 10.51
C ARG A 352 -25.07 -5.95 11.67
N GLY A 353 -26.15 -5.51 12.33
CA GLY A 353 -26.79 -6.22 13.42
C GLY A 353 -26.32 -5.75 14.79
N GLU A 354 -26.70 -6.51 15.82
CA GLU A 354 -26.39 -6.22 17.22
C GLU A 354 -24.97 -6.68 17.58
N MET A 355 -24.25 -5.86 18.34
CA MET A 355 -22.88 -6.14 18.78
C MET A 355 -22.65 -5.62 20.19
N LYS A 356 -21.86 -6.35 20.99
CA LYS A 356 -21.40 -5.85 22.29
C LYS A 356 -20.51 -4.63 22.11
N VAL A 357 -20.64 -3.66 23.01
CA VAL A 357 -19.90 -2.39 22.96
C VAL A 357 -18.38 -2.66 22.97
N GLU A 358 -17.94 -3.59 23.80
CA GLU A 358 -16.53 -3.95 23.94
C GLU A 358 -15.96 -4.58 22.66
N ASP A 359 -16.76 -5.37 21.94
CA ASP A 359 -16.33 -5.97 20.67
C ASP A 359 -16.33 -4.94 19.53
N LEU A 360 -17.23 -3.95 19.60
CA LEU A 360 -17.22 -2.82 18.67
C LEU A 360 -15.96 -1.98 18.84
N ILE A 361 -15.55 -1.67 20.07
CA ILE A 361 -14.31 -0.94 20.36
C ILE A 361 -13.10 -1.68 19.79
N LYS A 362 -13.02 -3.00 19.96
CA LYS A 362 -11.96 -3.82 19.35
C LYS A 362 -11.96 -3.72 17.81
N LYS A 363 -13.14 -3.70 17.19
CA LYS A 363 -13.25 -3.50 15.73
C LYS A 363 -12.82 -2.11 15.29
N PHE A 364 -13.19 -1.07 16.04
CA PHE A 364 -12.75 0.31 15.78
C PHE A 364 -11.22 0.43 15.90
N ALA A 365 -10.62 -0.22 16.90
CA ALA A 365 -9.16 -0.30 17.01
C ALA A 365 -8.54 -0.96 15.78
N LYS A 366 -9.10 -2.09 15.31
CA LYS A 366 -8.67 -2.71 14.04
C LYS A 366 -8.78 -1.71 12.88
N PHE A 367 -9.90 -1.00 12.72
CA PHE A 367 -10.08 -0.03 11.63
C PHE A 367 -9.18 1.21 11.71
N ARG A 368 -8.75 1.61 12.91
CA ARG A 368 -7.73 2.64 13.12
C ARG A 368 -6.35 2.13 12.70
N ASP A 369 -6.00 0.92 13.13
CA ASP A 369 -4.65 0.36 12.98
C ASP A 369 -4.41 -0.22 11.57
N THR A 370 -5.47 -0.69 10.90
CA THR A 370 -5.43 -1.03 9.48
C THR A 370 -5.96 0.16 8.70
N ALA A 371 -5.08 1.04 8.20
CA ALA A 371 -5.45 2.04 7.21
C ALA A 371 -6.30 1.33 6.12
N THR A 372 -7.58 1.66 6.05
CA THR A 372 -8.58 0.80 5.40
C THR A 372 -8.47 0.84 3.87
N GLN A 373 -7.55 0.06 3.32
CA GLN A 373 -7.71 -0.87 2.21
C GLN A 373 -6.78 -2.06 2.51
N GLU A 374 -7.29 -3.17 3.04
CA GLU A 374 -6.44 -4.36 3.29
C GLU A 374 -5.72 -4.79 1.98
N PHE A 375 -6.31 -4.48 0.83
CA PHE A 375 -5.75 -4.71 -0.50
C PHE A 375 -6.10 -3.55 -1.47
N LEU A 376 -5.08 -2.90 -2.03
CA LEU A 376 -5.20 -1.87 -3.08
C LEU A 376 -5.17 -2.50 -4.47
N VAL A 377 -6.10 -2.16 -5.37
CA VAL A 377 -6.08 -2.65 -6.76
C VAL A 377 -4.98 -1.95 -7.55
N VAL A 378 -4.05 -2.75 -8.08
CA VAL A 378 -2.88 -2.28 -8.85
C VAL A 378 -3.09 -2.44 -10.35
N ALA A 379 -3.75 -3.52 -10.80
CA ALA A 379 -4.02 -3.76 -12.21
C ALA A 379 -5.16 -4.77 -12.44
N ASP A 380 -5.81 -4.69 -13.61
CA ASP A 380 -6.75 -5.70 -14.07
C ASP A 380 -5.98 -6.88 -14.68
N ILE A 381 -6.26 -8.11 -14.23
CA ILE A 381 -5.63 -9.33 -14.78
C ILE A 381 -6.55 -9.95 -15.84
N ALA A 382 -7.83 -10.13 -15.51
CA ALA A 382 -8.81 -10.73 -16.40
C ALA A 382 -10.24 -10.38 -15.99
N SER A 383 -11.13 -10.21 -16.96
CA SER A 383 -12.57 -10.00 -16.74
C SER A 383 -13.38 -10.91 -17.67
N GLY A 384 -14.48 -11.49 -17.16
CA GLY A 384 -15.33 -12.38 -17.93
C GLY A 384 -16.71 -12.58 -17.32
N GLY A 385 -17.55 -13.40 -17.97
CA GLY A 385 -18.96 -13.59 -17.59
C GLY A 385 -19.22 -14.24 -16.21
N TYR A 386 -18.16 -14.63 -15.48
CA TYR A 386 -18.25 -15.25 -14.16
C TYR A 386 -17.50 -14.48 -13.05
N GLY A 387 -16.93 -13.30 -13.35
CA GLY A 387 -16.20 -12.48 -12.37
C GLY A 387 -15.03 -11.70 -12.97
N ALA A 388 -14.34 -10.95 -12.12
CA ALA A 388 -13.13 -10.19 -12.46
C ALA A 388 -11.98 -10.56 -11.52
N VAL A 389 -10.76 -10.54 -12.04
CA VAL A 389 -9.52 -10.82 -11.31
C VAL A 389 -8.60 -9.61 -11.42
N TYR A 390 -8.12 -9.16 -10.27
CA TYR A 390 -7.29 -7.98 -10.10
C TYR A 390 -5.97 -8.37 -9.45
N LYS A 391 -4.88 -7.72 -9.85
CA LYS A 391 -3.62 -7.68 -9.10
C LYS A 391 -3.80 -6.68 -7.99
N VAL A 392 -3.55 -7.08 -6.75
CA VAL A 392 -3.68 -6.19 -5.58
C VAL A 392 -2.40 -6.15 -4.77
N ARG A 393 -2.13 -5.03 -4.10
CA ARG A 393 -1.04 -4.88 -3.13
C ARG A 393 -1.64 -4.89 -1.73
N GLY A 394 -1.14 -5.75 -0.85
CA GLY A 394 -1.59 -5.79 0.54
C GLY A 394 -1.01 -4.64 1.33
N SER A 395 -1.75 -4.12 2.32
CA SER A 395 -1.30 -3.02 3.18
C SER A 395 -0.09 -3.36 4.05
N LYS A 396 0.24 -4.65 4.21
CA LYS A 396 1.45 -5.15 4.89
C LYS A 396 2.59 -5.48 3.93
N GLY A 397 2.52 -4.96 2.70
CA GLY A 397 3.38 -5.37 1.59
C GLY A 397 2.93 -6.68 0.93
N GLY A 398 3.59 -7.02 -0.17
CA GLY A 398 3.27 -8.19 -0.99
C GLY A 398 2.20 -7.91 -2.05
N VAL A 399 2.19 -8.76 -3.07
CA VAL A 399 1.30 -8.63 -4.22
C VAL A 399 0.50 -9.92 -4.39
N PHE A 400 -0.80 -9.79 -4.54
CA PHE A 400 -1.76 -10.87 -4.53
C PHE A 400 -2.73 -10.78 -5.72
N ALA A 401 -3.51 -11.84 -5.92
CA ALA A 401 -4.63 -11.86 -6.86
C ALA A 401 -5.95 -11.77 -6.09
N LEU A 402 -6.76 -10.76 -6.37
CA LEU A 402 -8.12 -10.59 -5.88
C LEU A 402 -9.10 -11.04 -6.96
N LYS A 403 -9.93 -12.04 -6.69
CA LYS A 403 -11.02 -12.46 -7.57
C LYS A 403 -12.36 -12.04 -6.96
N LEU A 404 -13.19 -11.41 -7.78
CA LEU A 404 -14.49 -10.86 -7.43
C LEU A 404 -15.61 -11.53 -8.26
N GLU A 405 -16.65 -12.03 -7.60
CA GLU A 405 -17.87 -12.57 -8.22
C GLU A 405 -19.10 -11.77 -7.76
N LYS A 406 -19.83 -11.16 -8.70
CA LYS A 406 -21.09 -10.45 -8.41
C LYS A 406 -22.25 -11.45 -8.37
N ARG A 407 -23.24 -11.22 -7.49
CA ARG A 407 -24.43 -12.08 -7.39
C ARG A 407 -25.27 -12.01 -8.67
N ALA A 408 -25.47 -13.16 -9.32
CA ALA A 408 -26.37 -13.26 -10.47
C ALA A 408 -27.82 -13.50 -10.01
N PRO A 409 -28.83 -12.78 -10.53
CA PRO A 409 -30.22 -12.84 -10.03
C PRO A 409 -30.95 -14.19 -10.19
N LYS A 410 -30.35 -15.18 -10.88
CA LYS A 410 -30.93 -16.51 -11.11
C LYS A 410 -30.10 -17.67 -10.53
N ARG A 411 -29.09 -17.39 -9.70
CA ARG A 411 -28.25 -18.44 -9.06
C ARG A 411 -28.30 -18.30 -7.55
N ASP A 412 -28.66 -19.38 -6.86
CA ASP A 412 -28.73 -19.43 -5.40
C ASP A 412 -27.36 -19.55 -4.72
N HIS A 413 -26.27 -19.78 -5.49
CA HIS A 413 -24.94 -20.02 -4.97
C HIS A 413 -23.85 -19.34 -5.84
N TYR A 414 -22.82 -18.80 -5.18
CA TYR A 414 -21.61 -18.28 -5.84
C TYR A 414 -20.65 -19.42 -6.19
N LYS A 415 -20.01 -19.40 -7.36
CA LYS A 415 -18.95 -20.36 -7.70
C LYS A 415 -17.74 -20.22 -6.78
N LEU A 416 -17.44 -18.99 -6.39
CA LEU A 416 -16.32 -18.59 -5.54
C LEU A 416 -16.43 -19.15 -4.11
N GLN A 417 -17.65 -19.53 -3.66
CA GLN A 417 -17.83 -20.29 -2.42
C GLN A 417 -17.16 -21.66 -2.47
N MET A 418 -17.20 -22.33 -3.63
CA MET A 418 -16.46 -23.58 -3.78
C MET A 418 -14.97 -23.25 -3.63
N GLU A 419 -14.43 -22.31 -4.41
CA GLU A 419 -13.00 -21.99 -4.41
C GLU A 419 -12.44 -21.72 -3.01
N VAL A 420 -13.18 -20.95 -2.20
CA VAL A 420 -12.84 -20.73 -0.79
C VAL A 420 -12.76 -22.04 -0.01
N ARG A 421 -13.71 -22.98 -0.17
CA ARG A 421 -13.69 -24.28 0.53
C ARG A 421 -12.49 -25.15 0.17
N VAL A 422 -12.09 -25.22 -1.10
CA VAL A 422 -10.90 -25.97 -1.51
C VAL A 422 -9.64 -25.35 -0.93
N LEU A 423 -9.50 -24.03 -1.02
CA LEU A 423 -8.28 -23.36 -0.55
C LEU A 423 -8.20 -23.32 0.98
N GLN A 424 -9.33 -23.29 1.69
CA GLN A 424 -9.39 -23.50 3.14
C GLN A 424 -9.00 -24.92 3.53
N ALA A 425 -9.41 -25.93 2.76
CA ALA A 425 -8.99 -27.32 3.00
C ALA A 425 -7.47 -27.47 2.75
N ALA A 426 -6.96 -26.87 1.68
CA ALA A 426 -5.53 -26.85 1.39
C ALA A 426 -4.74 -26.15 2.49
N ALA A 427 -5.23 -25.03 3.04
CA ALA A 427 -4.57 -24.30 4.13
C ALA A 427 -4.44 -25.12 5.43
N LYS A 428 -5.27 -26.17 5.61
CA LYS A 428 -5.20 -27.08 6.76
C LYS A 428 -4.24 -28.26 6.54
N ALA A 429 -3.86 -28.54 5.29
CA ALA A 429 -2.89 -29.57 4.96
C ALA A 429 -1.45 -29.07 5.18
N LYS A 430 -0.49 -29.99 5.32
CA LYS A 430 0.90 -29.62 5.56
C LYS A 430 1.50 -28.90 4.34
N PRO A 431 2.44 -27.95 4.49
CA PRO A 431 3.05 -27.23 3.38
C PRO A 431 3.60 -28.13 2.26
N GLU A 432 4.21 -29.26 2.63
CA GLU A 432 4.76 -30.26 1.71
C GLU A 432 3.69 -31.00 0.88
N GLU A 433 2.41 -30.94 1.28
CA GLU A 433 1.26 -31.59 0.64
C GLU A 433 0.46 -30.64 -0.27
N ARG A 434 0.87 -29.37 -0.40
CA ARG A 434 0.13 -28.33 -1.15
C ARG A 434 1.01 -27.46 -2.05
N GLN A 435 1.94 -28.07 -2.76
CA GLN A 435 2.94 -27.38 -3.58
C GLN A 435 2.33 -26.77 -4.86
N HIS A 436 1.22 -27.34 -5.33
CA HIS A 436 0.60 -27.00 -6.60
C HIS A 436 -0.76 -26.28 -6.45
N LEU A 437 -1.08 -25.81 -5.24
CA LEU A 437 -2.29 -25.04 -4.93
C LEU A 437 -1.93 -23.62 -4.48
N PRO A 438 -2.62 -22.56 -4.93
CA PRO A 438 -2.42 -21.21 -4.44
C PRO A 438 -2.67 -21.12 -2.92
N THR A 439 -1.99 -20.21 -2.24
CA THR A 439 -2.27 -19.94 -0.83
C THR A 439 -3.43 -18.95 -0.71
N LEU A 440 -4.40 -19.27 0.16
CA LEU A 440 -5.47 -18.36 0.55
C LEU A 440 -4.92 -17.29 1.49
N ILE A 441 -5.16 -16.03 1.16
CA ILE A 441 -4.73 -14.88 1.96
C ILE A 441 -5.92 -14.28 2.72
N ASP A 442 -7.03 -14.05 2.01
CA ASP A 442 -8.25 -13.50 2.60
C ASP A 442 -9.49 -13.88 1.77
N HIS A 443 -10.70 -13.78 2.33
CA HIS A 443 -11.94 -14.03 1.61
C HIS A 443 -13.17 -13.42 2.29
N SER A 444 -14.22 -13.15 1.51
CA SER A 444 -15.53 -12.78 2.05
C SER A 444 -16.22 -13.91 2.83
N GLU A 445 -17.03 -13.55 3.84
CA GLU A 445 -17.81 -14.53 4.61
C GLU A 445 -19.09 -14.99 3.88
N PRO A 446 -19.50 -16.27 4.03
CA PRO A 446 -20.62 -16.87 3.29
C PRO A 446 -22.00 -16.21 3.50
N HIS A 447 -22.16 -15.41 4.57
CA HIS A 447 -23.42 -14.76 4.96
C HIS A 447 -23.29 -13.23 5.03
N SER A 448 -22.24 -12.64 4.44
CA SER A 448 -22.19 -11.19 4.34
C SER A 448 -23.31 -10.70 3.44
N SER A 449 -24.06 -9.69 3.86
CA SER A 449 -25.12 -9.01 3.08
C SER A 449 -24.60 -8.26 1.85
N SER A 450 -23.35 -8.50 1.44
CA SER A 450 -22.74 -7.88 0.28
C SER A 450 -23.24 -8.51 -1.03
N SER A 451 -23.39 -7.69 -2.06
CA SER A 451 -23.84 -8.11 -3.39
C SER A 451 -22.73 -8.80 -4.21
N SER A 452 -21.52 -8.97 -3.65
CA SER A 452 -20.34 -9.48 -4.35
C SER A 452 -19.45 -10.29 -3.39
N MET A 453 -19.03 -11.48 -3.82
CA MET A 453 -18.11 -12.35 -3.09
C MET A 453 -16.67 -12.09 -3.56
N PHE A 454 -15.69 -12.17 -2.66
CA PHE A 454 -14.28 -12.02 -3.00
C PHE A 454 -13.39 -13.08 -2.35
N ILE A 455 -12.23 -13.30 -2.99
CA ILE A 455 -11.12 -14.11 -2.48
C ILE A 455 -9.80 -13.44 -2.87
N VAL A 456 -8.86 -13.40 -1.94
CA VAL A 456 -7.48 -12.96 -2.15
C VAL A 456 -6.57 -14.16 -2.00
N MET A 457 -5.73 -14.40 -3.00
CA MET A 457 -4.82 -15.55 -3.06
C MET A 457 -3.46 -15.16 -3.63
N THR A 458 -2.50 -16.08 -3.57
CA THR A 458 -1.18 -15.92 -4.21
C THR A 458 -1.31 -15.44 -5.66
N LEU A 459 -0.58 -14.38 -6.04
CA LEU A 459 -0.49 -13.96 -7.43
C LEU A 459 0.34 -14.97 -8.24
N LEU A 460 -0.24 -15.48 -9.32
CA LEU A 460 0.42 -16.41 -10.23
C LEU A 460 0.71 -15.77 -11.59
N GLY A 461 1.51 -16.45 -12.41
CA GLY A 461 1.88 -16.04 -13.76
C GLY A 461 0.83 -16.37 -14.82
N LYS A 462 1.28 -16.67 -16.04
CA LYS A 462 0.39 -16.98 -17.18
C LYS A 462 -0.10 -18.43 -17.15
N SER A 463 -1.29 -18.69 -17.70
CA SER A 463 -1.76 -20.07 -17.90
C SER A 463 -0.91 -20.81 -18.93
N LEU A 464 -0.80 -22.14 -18.84
CA LEU A 464 -0.16 -22.96 -19.87
C LEU A 464 -0.84 -22.78 -21.23
N GLY A 465 -2.15 -22.50 -21.25
CA GLY A 465 -2.90 -22.13 -22.45
C GLY A 465 -2.41 -20.82 -23.08
N ASP A 466 -2.23 -19.77 -22.28
CA ASP A 466 -1.71 -18.48 -22.74
C ASP A 466 -0.26 -18.60 -23.22
N ILE A 467 0.57 -19.32 -22.46
CA ILE A 467 1.97 -19.56 -22.80
C ILE A 467 2.06 -20.31 -24.14
N LYS A 468 1.24 -21.36 -24.33
CA LYS A 468 1.21 -22.10 -25.59
C LYS A 468 0.80 -21.22 -26.77
N ARG A 469 -0.19 -20.33 -26.60
CA ARG A 469 -0.63 -19.39 -27.64
C ARG A 469 0.45 -18.37 -28.00
N ALA A 470 1.14 -17.83 -26.99
CA ALA A 470 2.19 -16.83 -27.16
C ALA A 470 3.52 -17.44 -27.63
N TYR A 471 3.75 -18.73 -27.39
CA TYR A 471 4.96 -19.40 -27.79
C TYR A 471 5.03 -19.54 -29.32
N ARG A 472 6.11 -19.02 -29.91
CA ARG A 472 6.29 -18.88 -31.37
C ARG A 472 6.02 -20.16 -32.17
N LYS A 473 6.38 -21.32 -31.62
CA LYS A 473 6.18 -22.63 -32.29
C LYS A 473 4.80 -23.25 -32.02
N ARG A 474 3.99 -22.69 -31.11
CA ARG A 474 2.67 -23.18 -30.62
C ARG A 474 2.65 -24.62 -30.10
N ILE A 475 3.81 -25.29 -30.06
CA ILE A 475 4.03 -26.67 -29.61
C ILE A 475 5.27 -26.64 -28.73
N PHE A 476 5.13 -27.08 -27.48
CA PHE A 476 6.25 -27.18 -26.55
C PHE A 476 7.19 -28.31 -26.95
N SER A 477 8.47 -28.16 -26.60
CA SER A 477 9.45 -29.23 -26.68
C SER A 477 9.00 -30.40 -25.80
N PRO A 478 9.45 -31.63 -26.12
CA PRO A 478 9.20 -32.79 -25.26
C PRO A 478 9.59 -32.56 -23.80
N ASN A 479 10.71 -31.88 -23.52
CA ASN A 479 11.17 -31.57 -22.16
C ASN A 479 10.12 -30.76 -21.39
N THR A 480 9.71 -29.64 -21.96
CA THR A 480 8.70 -28.74 -21.38
C THR A 480 7.36 -29.45 -21.22
N ALA A 481 6.92 -30.21 -22.23
CA ALA A 481 5.64 -30.92 -22.21
C ALA A 481 5.59 -31.99 -21.11
N TYR A 482 6.63 -32.82 -20.98
CA TYR A 482 6.69 -33.84 -19.93
C TYR A 482 6.80 -33.23 -18.53
N TYR A 483 7.54 -32.12 -18.40
CA TYR A 483 7.71 -31.46 -17.11
C TYR A 483 6.40 -30.82 -16.62
N CYS A 484 5.68 -30.11 -17.51
CA CYS A 484 4.34 -29.62 -17.19
C CYS A 484 3.38 -30.76 -16.87
N ALA A 485 3.41 -31.86 -17.63
CA ALA A 485 2.52 -33.01 -17.41
C ALA A 485 2.72 -33.64 -16.02
N ILE A 486 3.97 -33.84 -15.59
CA ILE A 486 4.29 -34.38 -14.26
C ILE A 486 3.72 -33.48 -13.16
N GLN A 487 3.95 -32.17 -13.25
CA GLN A 487 3.45 -31.24 -12.24
C GLN A 487 1.92 -31.11 -12.26
N SER A 488 1.27 -31.18 -13.43
CA SER A 488 -0.18 -31.23 -13.53
C SER A 488 -0.77 -32.47 -12.87
N ILE A 489 -0.10 -33.64 -13.00
CA ILE A 489 -0.51 -34.88 -12.31
C ILE A 489 -0.39 -34.71 -10.80
N ASP A 490 0.73 -34.13 -10.33
CA ASP A 490 0.97 -33.85 -8.92
C ASP A 490 -0.10 -32.87 -8.36
N ALA A 491 -0.47 -31.83 -9.11
CA ALA A 491 -1.53 -30.89 -8.74
C ALA A 491 -2.93 -31.53 -8.60
N ILE A 492 -3.28 -32.43 -9.53
CA ILE A 492 -4.56 -33.16 -9.48
C ILE A 492 -4.57 -34.11 -8.27
N LYS A 493 -3.44 -34.77 -8.00
CA LYS A 493 -3.27 -35.63 -6.83
C LYS A 493 -3.55 -34.86 -5.53
N GLU A 494 -2.93 -33.69 -5.36
CA GLU A 494 -3.14 -32.84 -4.16
C GLU A 494 -4.62 -32.51 -3.95
N MET A 495 -5.33 -32.12 -5.02
CA MET A 495 -6.78 -31.88 -4.94
C MET A 495 -7.58 -33.11 -4.49
N HIS A 496 -7.24 -34.29 -5.03
CA HIS A 496 -7.94 -35.53 -4.71
C HIS A 496 -7.67 -35.98 -3.27
N ASP A 497 -6.44 -35.79 -2.77
CA ASP A 497 -6.08 -36.10 -1.38
C ASP A 497 -6.79 -35.17 -0.39
N LEU A 498 -7.10 -33.92 -0.79
CA LEU A 498 -7.97 -33.00 -0.04
C LEU A 498 -9.46 -33.39 -0.11
N GLY A 499 -9.81 -34.43 -0.89
CA GLY A 499 -11.19 -34.92 -1.05
C GLY A 499 -12.01 -34.17 -2.09
N PHE A 500 -11.38 -33.50 -3.06
CA PHE A 500 -12.06 -32.72 -4.10
C PHE A 500 -11.70 -33.16 -5.54
N LEU A 501 -12.70 -33.17 -6.42
CA LEU A 501 -12.54 -33.33 -7.87
C LEU A 501 -12.66 -31.98 -8.54
N HIS A 502 -11.68 -31.59 -9.36
CA HIS A 502 -11.70 -30.29 -10.07
C HIS A 502 -12.80 -30.20 -11.14
N ARG A 503 -13.00 -31.25 -11.93
CA ARG A 503 -13.97 -31.36 -13.04
C ARG A 503 -13.81 -30.40 -14.24
N ASP A 504 -12.77 -29.58 -14.30
CA ASP A 504 -12.48 -28.67 -15.43
C ASP A 504 -10.97 -28.65 -15.74
N ILE A 505 -10.43 -29.82 -16.08
CA ILE A 505 -9.01 -29.99 -16.36
C ILE A 505 -8.72 -29.57 -17.81
N LYS A 506 -8.10 -28.40 -17.97
CA LYS A 506 -7.69 -27.85 -19.27
C LYS A 506 -6.45 -26.97 -19.12
N PRO A 507 -5.65 -26.74 -20.18
CA PRO A 507 -4.43 -25.93 -20.09
C PRO A 507 -4.62 -24.50 -19.57
N ALA A 508 -5.82 -23.92 -19.69
CA ALA A 508 -6.12 -22.59 -19.17
C ALA A 508 -6.23 -22.55 -17.63
N ASN A 509 -6.49 -23.68 -16.99
CA ASN A 509 -6.64 -23.81 -15.52
C ASN A 509 -5.36 -24.30 -14.85
N PHE A 510 -4.26 -24.46 -15.61
CA PHE A 510 -2.93 -24.67 -15.07
C PHE A 510 -2.09 -23.43 -15.30
N VAL A 511 -1.52 -22.86 -14.25
CA VAL A 511 -0.86 -21.55 -14.24
C VAL A 511 0.52 -21.68 -13.64
N ILE A 512 1.52 -21.04 -14.23
CA ILE A 512 2.89 -21.08 -13.67
C ILE A 512 3.02 -20.11 -12.49
N GLY A 513 3.96 -20.36 -11.57
CA GLY A 513 4.33 -19.39 -10.55
C GLY A 513 4.75 -18.04 -11.16
N ALA A 514 4.59 -16.96 -10.40
CA ALA A 514 4.87 -15.62 -10.89
C ALA A 514 6.37 -15.48 -11.29
N PRO A 515 6.71 -14.76 -12.38
CA PRO A 515 8.10 -14.54 -12.78
C PRO A 515 8.93 -13.90 -11.65
N GLY A 516 10.20 -14.30 -11.53
CA GLY A 516 11.12 -13.77 -10.51
C GLY A 516 10.92 -14.35 -9.10
N THR A 517 9.92 -15.21 -8.89
CA THR A 517 9.73 -15.94 -7.63
C THR A 517 10.47 -17.28 -7.61
N LYS A 518 10.74 -17.81 -6.41
CA LYS A 518 11.33 -19.15 -6.23
C LYS A 518 10.49 -20.25 -6.89
N ASP A 519 9.17 -20.04 -6.95
CA ASP A 519 8.20 -20.99 -7.50
C ASP A 519 7.87 -20.71 -8.97
N SER A 520 8.64 -19.88 -9.67
CA SER A 520 8.41 -19.52 -11.08
C SER A 520 8.44 -20.71 -12.05
N ASN A 521 8.96 -21.86 -11.61
CA ASN A 521 8.97 -23.11 -12.36
C ASN A 521 7.86 -24.11 -11.96
N THR A 522 7.05 -23.75 -10.97
CA THR A 522 5.98 -24.58 -10.42
C THR A 522 4.69 -24.35 -11.19
N VAL A 523 3.99 -25.44 -11.53
CA VAL A 523 2.66 -25.41 -12.15
C VAL A 523 1.61 -25.53 -11.05
N TYR A 524 0.71 -24.56 -10.98
CA TYR A 524 -0.43 -24.54 -10.08
C TYR A 524 -1.70 -24.89 -10.84
N VAL A 525 -2.65 -25.51 -10.14
CA VAL A 525 -4.03 -25.65 -10.64
C VAL A 525 -4.90 -24.54 -10.05
N VAL A 526 -5.83 -23.99 -10.83
CA VAL A 526 -6.73 -22.88 -10.43
C VAL A 526 -8.13 -23.05 -11.01
N ASP A 527 -9.08 -22.22 -10.59
CA ASP A 527 -10.49 -22.21 -11.02
C ASP A 527 -11.30 -23.44 -10.57
N TYR A 528 -11.51 -23.52 -9.26
CA TYR A 528 -12.27 -24.59 -8.61
C TYR A 528 -13.78 -24.38 -8.60
N GLY A 529 -14.30 -23.41 -9.36
CA GLY A 529 -15.71 -22.98 -9.27
C GLY A 529 -16.74 -24.08 -9.54
N ILE A 530 -16.34 -25.16 -10.22
CA ILE A 530 -17.17 -26.36 -10.41
C ILE A 530 -16.59 -27.60 -9.73
N ALA A 531 -15.65 -27.49 -8.80
CA ALA A 531 -15.15 -28.67 -8.11
C ALA A 531 -16.25 -29.31 -7.25
N ARG A 532 -16.07 -30.58 -6.88
CA ARG A 532 -17.03 -31.33 -6.05
C ARG A 532 -16.30 -32.19 -5.03
N LYS A 533 -16.86 -32.30 -3.82
CA LYS A 533 -16.37 -33.24 -2.82
C LYS A 533 -16.57 -34.69 -3.28
N ILE A 534 -15.61 -35.54 -2.98
CA ILE A 534 -15.67 -36.99 -3.20
C ILE A 534 -16.43 -37.62 -2.02
N LEU A 535 -17.67 -38.05 -2.24
CA LEU A 535 -18.56 -38.63 -1.21
C LEU A 535 -19.01 -40.03 -1.62
N ASP A 536 -19.20 -40.92 -0.64
CA ASP A 536 -19.78 -42.25 -0.84
C ASP A 536 -21.32 -42.19 -0.95
N ALA A 537 -21.95 -43.33 -1.25
CA ALA A 537 -23.42 -43.44 -1.37
C ALA A 537 -24.18 -43.11 -0.07
N LYS A 538 -23.50 -43.04 1.07
CA LYS A 538 -24.05 -42.70 2.39
C LYS A 538 -23.70 -41.27 2.84
N GLY A 539 -23.04 -40.48 1.98
CA GLY A 539 -22.65 -39.09 2.26
C GLY A 539 -21.37 -38.91 3.09
N SER A 540 -20.64 -39.99 3.40
CA SER A 540 -19.33 -39.92 4.07
C SER A 540 -18.22 -39.68 3.05
N MET A 541 -17.07 -39.11 3.46
CA MET A 541 -15.94 -38.99 2.53
C MET A 541 -15.50 -40.38 2.08
N LEU A 542 -15.44 -40.60 0.76
CA LEU A 542 -14.86 -41.83 0.22
C LEU A 542 -13.39 -41.89 0.62
N THR A 543 -12.99 -42.96 1.30
CA THR A 543 -11.61 -43.43 1.30
C THR A 543 -11.46 -44.31 0.06
N PRO A 544 -10.81 -43.83 -1.01
CA PRO A 544 -10.74 -44.60 -2.25
C PRO A 544 -9.94 -45.88 -2.01
N ARG A 545 -10.52 -47.03 -2.36
CA ARG A 545 -9.88 -48.34 -2.17
C ARG A 545 -8.86 -48.59 -3.28
N ARG A 546 -7.72 -49.15 -2.93
CA ARG A 546 -6.69 -49.57 -3.88
C ARG A 546 -7.13 -50.90 -4.50
N LYS A 547 -7.29 -50.95 -5.82
CA LYS A 547 -7.16 -52.21 -6.56
C LYS A 547 -5.67 -52.45 -6.79
N GLU A 548 -5.16 -53.60 -6.40
CA GLU A 548 -3.87 -54.08 -6.88
C GLU A 548 -4.03 -54.34 -8.38
N SER A 549 -3.35 -53.55 -9.22
CA SER A 549 -3.33 -53.80 -10.66
C SER A 549 -2.01 -54.47 -11.04
N GLU A 550 -2.11 -55.65 -11.62
CA GLU A 550 -1.06 -56.22 -12.46
C GLU A 550 -0.78 -55.31 -13.67
N PHE A 551 0.42 -55.44 -14.25
CA PHE A 551 0.96 -54.56 -15.28
C PHE A 551 0.01 -54.42 -16.49
N CYS A 552 -0.71 -53.30 -16.59
CA CYS A 552 -1.60 -52.97 -17.71
C CYS A 552 -1.13 -51.69 -18.40
N GLU A 553 -1.41 -51.53 -19.70
CA GLU A 553 -1.15 -50.26 -20.41
C GLU A 553 -1.98 -49.11 -19.82
N VAL A 554 -1.47 -47.87 -19.85
CA VAL A 554 -2.10 -46.70 -19.18
C VAL A 554 -3.52 -46.43 -19.61
N ILE A 555 -3.81 -46.54 -20.91
CA ILE A 555 -5.17 -46.33 -21.41
C ILE A 555 -6.11 -47.41 -20.88
N THR A 556 -5.66 -48.66 -20.82
CA THR A 556 -6.42 -49.78 -20.26
C THR A 556 -6.64 -49.62 -18.76
N TYR A 557 -5.61 -49.19 -18.02
CA TYR A 557 -5.73 -48.86 -16.60
C TYR A 557 -6.76 -47.74 -16.38
N LEU A 558 -6.64 -46.62 -17.09
CA LEU A 558 -7.53 -45.48 -16.96
C LEU A 558 -8.98 -45.83 -17.35
N ASN A 559 -9.16 -46.60 -18.42
CA ASN A 559 -10.48 -47.05 -18.87
C ASN A 559 -11.11 -48.08 -17.92
N GLY A 560 -10.30 -48.79 -17.14
CA GLY A 560 -10.76 -49.75 -16.14
C GLY A 560 -11.10 -49.17 -14.76
N LEU A 561 -10.87 -47.86 -14.55
CA LEU A 561 -11.17 -47.19 -13.29
C LEU A 561 -12.68 -46.97 -13.11
N HIS A 562 -13.21 -47.36 -11.95
CA HIS A 562 -14.53 -46.94 -11.50
C HIS A 562 -14.43 -45.70 -10.61
N TYR A 563 -15.55 -45.00 -10.43
CA TYR A 563 -15.63 -43.75 -9.65
C TYR A 563 -15.11 -43.86 -8.20
N VAL A 564 -15.06 -45.06 -7.63
CA VAL A 564 -14.62 -45.34 -6.25
C VAL A 564 -13.15 -45.78 -6.14
N ASP A 565 -12.47 -45.99 -7.26
CA ASP A 565 -11.11 -46.51 -7.29
C ASP A 565 -10.09 -45.38 -7.03
N LYS A 566 -9.04 -45.67 -6.24
CA LYS A 566 -7.93 -44.73 -6.05
C LYS A 566 -7.02 -44.74 -7.28
N ILE A 567 -6.86 -43.59 -7.92
CA ILE A 567 -5.91 -43.40 -9.01
C ILE A 567 -4.47 -43.57 -8.48
N ASP A 568 -3.68 -44.42 -9.12
CA ASP A 568 -2.25 -44.60 -8.82
C ASP A 568 -1.43 -43.49 -9.50
N TYR A 569 -1.47 -42.30 -8.88
CA TYR A 569 -0.70 -41.15 -9.34
C TYR A 569 0.80 -41.40 -9.39
N HIS A 570 1.33 -42.27 -8.50
CA HIS A 570 2.75 -42.61 -8.51
C HIS A 570 3.11 -43.39 -9.77
N TRP A 571 2.32 -44.40 -10.12
CA TRP A 571 2.50 -45.17 -11.34
C TRP A 571 2.40 -44.32 -12.60
N ILE A 572 1.37 -43.46 -12.71
CA ILE A 572 1.20 -42.56 -13.87
C ILE A 572 2.41 -41.62 -13.99
N ARG A 573 2.84 -41.01 -12.88
CA ARG A 573 4.01 -40.13 -12.83
C ARG A 573 5.30 -40.83 -13.23
N GLU A 574 5.55 -42.03 -12.71
CA GLU A 574 6.73 -42.83 -13.04
C GLU A 574 6.73 -43.29 -14.50
N MET A 575 5.55 -43.59 -15.06
CA MET A 575 5.43 -43.93 -16.47
C MET A 575 5.78 -42.74 -17.37
N VAL A 576 5.27 -41.54 -17.06
CA VAL A 576 5.65 -40.29 -17.78
C VAL A 576 7.16 -40.03 -17.66
N ARG A 577 7.75 -40.22 -16.48
CA ARG A 577 9.21 -40.10 -16.26
C ARG A 577 10.02 -41.11 -17.06
N ARG A 578 9.59 -42.37 -17.11
CA ARG A 578 10.26 -43.42 -17.91
C ARG A 578 10.24 -43.09 -19.40
N VAL A 579 9.11 -42.60 -19.92
CA VAL A 579 9.00 -42.16 -21.32
C VAL A 579 9.90 -40.95 -21.59
N ALA A 580 9.90 -39.95 -20.70
CA ALA A 580 10.80 -38.80 -20.79
C ALA A 580 12.27 -39.25 -20.83
N LYS A 581 12.68 -40.18 -19.95
CA LYS A 581 14.04 -40.74 -19.94
C LYS A 581 14.38 -41.47 -21.25
N ARG A 582 13.46 -42.30 -21.78
CA ARG A 582 13.65 -42.98 -23.09
C ARG A 582 13.80 -42.00 -24.26
N ARG A 583 13.16 -40.84 -24.18
CA ARG A 583 13.28 -39.76 -25.16
C ARG A 583 14.43 -38.80 -24.90
N ASN A 584 15.33 -39.15 -23.97
CA ASN A 584 16.48 -38.36 -23.57
C ASN A 584 16.12 -36.94 -23.07
N CYS A 585 14.96 -36.80 -22.44
CA CYS A 585 14.48 -35.54 -21.92
C CYS A 585 15.12 -35.20 -20.57
N ASN A 586 15.66 -33.99 -20.44
CA ASN A 586 16.17 -33.48 -19.17
C ASN A 586 15.10 -32.64 -18.46
N LEU A 587 14.44 -33.23 -17.47
CA LEU A 587 13.38 -32.59 -16.68
C LEU A 587 13.88 -31.53 -15.68
N ARG A 588 15.17 -31.17 -15.74
CA ARG A 588 15.77 -30.06 -14.99
C ARG A 588 16.12 -28.87 -15.88
N GLU A 589 15.89 -28.96 -17.19
CA GLU A 589 16.08 -27.82 -18.08
C GLU A 589 15.03 -26.72 -17.84
N PRO A 590 15.40 -25.44 -18.06
CA PRO A 590 14.43 -24.36 -18.09
C PRO A 590 13.34 -24.62 -19.14
N TYR A 591 12.13 -24.12 -18.87
CA TYR A 591 11.05 -24.19 -19.83
C TYR A 591 11.40 -23.49 -21.14
N ASP A 592 10.77 -23.93 -22.22
CA ASP A 592 10.96 -23.38 -23.57
C ASP A 592 10.87 -21.85 -23.63
N TRP A 593 9.94 -21.25 -22.90
CA TRP A 593 9.71 -19.81 -22.86
C TRP A 593 10.66 -19.04 -21.92
N GLN A 594 11.51 -19.75 -21.17
CA GLN A 594 12.53 -19.17 -20.30
C GLN A 594 13.93 -19.18 -20.93
N LYS A 595 14.13 -19.97 -22.00
CA LYS A 595 15.40 -20.00 -22.74
C LYS A 595 15.60 -18.63 -23.41
N LYS A 596 16.51 -17.80 -22.90
CA LYS A 596 16.91 -16.52 -23.52
C LYS A 596 17.33 -16.81 -24.97
N ASN A 597 16.89 -15.97 -25.92
CA ASN A 597 17.32 -16.04 -27.32
C ASN A 597 18.85 -15.96 -27.40
N THR A 598 19.52 -17.10 -27.51
CA THR A 598 20.97 -17.18 -27.78
C THR A 598 21.27 -17.08 -29.29
N HIS A 599 20.36 -16.53 -30.10
CA HIS A 599 20.52 -16.41 -31.56
C HIS A 599 20.36 -14.96 -32.04
N SER A 600 21.13 -14.03 -31.47
CA SER A 600 21.37 -12.71 -32.08
C SER A 600 22.86 -12.31 -32.06
N ARG A 601 23.77 -13.27 -32.20
CA ARG A 601 25.20 -13.04 -32.46
C ARG A 601 25.73 -14.10 -33.41
N THR A 602 25.44 -13.93 -34.70
CA THR A 602 26.30 -14.30 -35.84
C THR A 602 25.57 -13.86 -37.12
N MET A 603 25.67 -12.58 -37.43
CA MET A 603 25.76 -12.13 -38.82
C MET A 603 26.80 -11.01 -38.85
N SER A 604 28.06 -11.42 -39.00
CA SER A 604 29.05 -10.63 -39.72
C SER A 604 29.22 -11.29 -41.08
N ARG A 605 28.73 -10.63 -42.11
CA ARG A 605 29.41 -10.42 -43.39
C ARG A 605 28.73 -9.28 -44.11
#